data_AF-A0A2H1IGY7-F1
#
_entry.id   AF-A0A2H1IGY7-F1
#
_cell.length_a   1.000
_cell.length_b   1.000
_cell.length_c   1.000
_cell.angle_alpha   90.00
_cell.angle_beta   90.00
_cell.angle_gamma   90.00
#
_symmetry.space_group_name_H-M   'P 1'
#
loop_
_entity.id
_entity.type
_entity.pdbx_description
1 polymer ?
#
loop_
_entity_poly.entity_id
_entity_poly.type
_entity_poly.pdbx_seq_one_letter_code
_entity_poly.pdbx_strand_id
1 'polypeptide(L)'
;MSSESAPTNGFDLAALVHGDDRADLSAPADHEKLVSEAQAASNGDGGDAGSSGGADGDSRSSGGYVGRRSSGAVTTHAEATGTVGTDAAGRPTHSSTGAPLDYSKSVPVRPATSVIMLRESATAGLEVFVQHRVTTMDFAAGVVVFPGGRVDPEDVKLADGLGLEEELLASQLRAWRQTDASTVGLGDSLVAPETQPDSDDASEAQAAQGVRTLLACAIREVEEETGQRIDPALLHPWANLVTPPGRTKRFDTYFFLAAGEELVELTHQTTEATNSEWLGVDELLTGETEGRYRLMRPTLALLTELQSMASLEAVLTHAADGSRTIESIRPVIPGIH
;
A
#
# COMPACT_ATOMS: atom_id res chain seq x y z
N MET A 1 -39.81 -6.58 25.16
CA MET A 1 -38.49 -6.88 24.58
C MET A 1 -38.22 -5.81 23.56
N SER A 2 -37.68 -4.68 24.02
CA SER A 2 -37.24 -3.60 23.13
C SER A 2 -35.88 -4.02 22.61
N SER A 3 -35.76 -4.23 21.30
CA SER A 3 -34.49 -4.45 20.62
C SER A 3 -33.73 -3.11 20.60
N GLU A 4 -32.72 -2.99 21.45
CA GLU A 4 -31.70 -1.96 21.28
C GLU A 4 -30.94 -2.27 19.98
N SER A 5 -31.10 -1.39 18.99
CA SER A 5 -30.23 -1.34 17.83
C SER A 5 -28.81 -1.04 18.31
N ALA A 6 -27.86 -1.91 17.98
CA ALA A 6 -26.45 -1.64 18.20
C ALA A 6 -26.09 -0.31 17.53
N PRO A 7 -25.31 0.57 18.18
CA PRO A 7 -24.85 1.79 17.57
C PRO A 7 -23.97 1.44 16.37
N THR A 8 -24.38 1.83 15.17
CA THR A 8 -23.47 1.94 14.01
C THR A 8 -22.51 3.08 14.33
N ASN A 9 -21.42 2.76 15.04
CA ASN A 9 -20.25 3.62 15.11
C ASN A 9 -19.69 3.69 13.69
N GLY A 10 -20.21 4.62 12.88
CA GLY A 10 -19.70 4.89 11.55
C GLY A 10 -18.24 5.31 11.70
N PHE A 11 -17.33 4.42 11.31
CA PHE A 11 -15.90 4.71 11.28
C PHE A 11 -15.68 5.78 10.20
N ASP A 12 -15.34 7.00 10.60
CA ASP A 12 -15.17 8.12 9.68
C ASP A 12 -13.77 8.08 9.04
N LEU A 13 -13.66 7.28 7.98
CA LEU A 13 -12.42 7.14 7.21
C LEU A 13 -11.97 8.49 6.64
N ALA A 14 -12.89 9.38 6.28
CA ALA A 14 -12.55 10.70 5.76
C ALA A 14 -11.88 11.56 6.84
N ALA A 15 -12.41 11.60 8.06
CA ALA A 15 -11.82 12.36 9.16
C ALA A 15 -10.37 11.95 9.46
N LEU A 16 -10.05 10.66 9.39
CA LEU A 16 -8.69 10.15 9.61
C LEU A 16 -7.74 10.53 8.48
N VAL A 17 -8.22 10.53 7.23
CA VAL A 17 -7.42 10.97 6.08
C VAL A 17 -7.18 12.49 6.12
N HIS A 18 -8.13 13.28 6.65
CA HIS A 18 -8.08 14.76 6.68
C HIS A 18 -7.24 15.41 7.81
N GLY A 19 -6.67 14.68 8.78
CA GLY A 19 -5.85 15.25 9.88
C GLY A 19 -4.57 16.02 9.45
N ASP A 20 -3.72 16.52 10.36
CA ASP A 20 -2.59 17.43 10.04
C ASP A 20 -1.26 16.75 9.61
N ASP A 21 -0.66 17.18 8.49
CA ASP A 21 0.23 16.44 7.58
C ASP A 21 1.68 16.23 8.11
N ARG A 22 1.85 15.49 9.22
CA ARG A 22 3.18 15.23 9.83
C ARG A 22 4.03 14.13 9.19
N ALA A 23 3.49 13.35 8.25
CA ALA A 23 4.27 12.39 7.48
C ALA A 23 4.96 13.10 6.31
N ASP A 24 6.05 13.81 6.61
CA ASP A 24 6.93 14.42 5.62
C ASP A 24 7.61 13.30 4.80
N LEU A 25 7.22 13.16 3.52
CA LEU A 25 7.75 12.17 2.59
C LEU A 25 9.20 12.45 2.14
N SER A 26 9.96 13.32 2.83
CA SER A 26 11.28 13.77 2.40
C SER A 26 12.46 13.38 3.29
N ALA A 27 12.26 12.75 4.46
CA ALA A 27 13.37 12.36 5.34
C ALA A 27 13.76 10.88 5.16
N PRO A 28 15.02 10.54 4.79
CA PRO A 28 15.50 9.15 4.82
C PRO A 28 15.57 8.64 6.27
N ALA A 29 15.07 7.43 6.51
CA ALA A 29 15.30 6.73 7.77
C ALA A 29 16.67 6.05 7.73
N ASP A 30 17.44 6.12 8.83
CA ASP A 30 18.70 5.39 8.99
C ASP A 30 18.40 3.88 9.14
N HIS A 31 18.14 3.25 8.00
CA HIS A 31 17.69 1.86 7.89
C HIS A 31 18.79 0.83 8.24
N GLU A 32 20.06 1.23 8.22
CA GLU A 32 21.19 0.32 8.52
C GLU A 32 21.28 -0.06 10.00
N LYS A 33 20.72 0.74 10.91
CA LYS A 33 20.83 0.47 12.35
C LYS A 33 19.73 -0.46 12.88
N LEU A 34 18.50 -0.33 12.37
CA LEU A 34 17.32 -1.03 12.89
C LEU A 34 17.24 -2.51 12.46
N VAL A 35 17.70 -2.86 11.25
CA VAL A 35 17.74 -4.26 10.78
C VAL A 35 18.74 -5.08 11.59
N SER A 36 19.85 -4.47 12.02
CA SER A 36 20.89 -5.15 12.80
C SER A 36 20.44 -5.53 14.23
N GLU A 37 19.53 -4.76 14.83
CA GLU A 37 19.00 -5.03 16.16
C GLU A 37 17.88 -6.10 16.13
N ALA A 38 17.07 -6.14 15.07
CA ALA A 38 16.05 -7.17 14.87
C ALA A 38 16.67 -8.56 14.56
N GLN A 39 17.76 -8.62 13.79
CA GLN A 39 18.49 -9.87 13.52
C GLN A 39 19.31 -10.37 14.72
N ALA A 40 19.67 -9.49 15.67
CA ALA A 40 20.35 -9.89 16.91
C ALA A 40 19.38 -10.55 17.91
N ALA A 41 18.10 -10.16 17.91
CA ALA A 41 17.08 -10.74 18.78
C ALA A 41 16.65 -12.16 18.36
N SER A 42 16.81 -12.54 17.09
CA SER A 42 16.46 -13.87 16.58
C SER A 42 17.55 -14.94 16.74
N ASN A 43 18.79 -14.55 17.04
CA ASN A 43 19.93 -15.46 17.14
C ASN A 43 20.30 -15.83 18.60
N GLY A 44 19.44 -15.52 19.56
CA GLY A 44 19.70 -15.66 21.00
C GLY A 44 18.98 -16.82 21.67
N ASP A 45 18.97 -18.04 21.10
CA ASP A 45 18.67 -19.26 21.87
C ASP A 45 19.26 -20.51 21.19
N GLY A 46 19.97 -21.35 21.95
CA GLY A 46 20.52 -22.62 21.44
C GLY A 46 21.89 -23.00 22.02
N GLY A 47 21.86 -23.73 23.14
CA GLY A 47 23.03 -24.11 23.93
C GLY A 47 23.94 -25.23 23.41
N ASP A 48 25.06 -25.29 24.12
CA ASP A 48 26.14 -26.25 24.31
C ASP A 48 25.90 -27.75 23.94
N ALA A 49 26.83 -28.32 23.16
CA ALA A 49 27.25 -29.74 23.23
C ALA A 49 28.55 -30.04 22.44
N GLY A 50 29.66 -30.21 23.17
CA GLY A 50 30.55 -31.40 23.14
C GLY A 50 31.20 -31.93 21.85
N SER A 51 32.50 -31.63 21.70
CA SER A 51 33.65 -32.55 21.50
C SER A 51 33.90 -33.38 20.21
N SER A 52 35.10 -33.12 19.68
CA SER A 52 36.17 -34.04 19.17
C SER A 52 36.11 -34.67 17.78
N GLY A 53 37.19 -34.42 17.02
CA GLY A 53 37.94 -35.48 16.33
C GLY A 53 38.38 -35.19 14.88
N GLY A 54 39.70 -35.22 14.66
CA GLY A 54 40.27 -35.80 13.42
C GLY A 54 40.82 -34.83 12.37
N ALA A 55 42.06 -35.09 11.96
CA ALA A 55 42.92 -34.26 11.13
C ALA A 55 42.96 -34.68 9.64
N ASP A 56 43.74 -33.90 8.89
CA ASP A 56 44.48 -34.18 7.65
C ASP A 56 43.77 -34.01 6.30
N GLY A 57 44.46 -33.30 5.39
CA GLY A 57 44.49 -33.71 3.98
C GLY A 57 44.45 -32.63 2.89
N ASP A 58 45.54 -31.90 2.73
CA ASP A 58 46.18 -31.64 1.43
C ASP A 58 45.52 -30.70 0.38
N SER A 59 46.26 -30.47 -0.69
CA SER A 59 46.60 -29.17 -1.29
C SER A 59 46.14 -28.96 -2.73
N ARG A 60 46.43 -27.74 -3.26
CA ARG A 60 46.43 -27.27 -4.67
C ARG A 60 45.09 -26.68 -5.16
N SER A 61 45.02 -25.60 -5.95
CA SER A 61 46.00 -24.79 -6.68
C SER A 61 45.36 -23.47 -7.17
N SER A 62 46.17 -22.42 -7.12
CA SER A 62 46.24 -21.22 -7.99
C SER A 62 45.32 -21.08 -9.21
N GLY A 63 44.75 -19.88 -9.35
CA GLY A 63 44.29 -19.30 -10.63
C GLY A 63 44.09 -17.78 -10.51
N GLY A 64 45.15 -17.01 -10.78
CA GLY A 64 45.09 -15.55 -10.80
C GLY A 64 44.57 -14.98 -12.11
N TYR A 65 43.87 -13.84 -12.03
CA TYR A 65 43.68 -12.94 -13.16
C TYR A 65 43.81 -11.49 -12.68
N VAL A 66 44.66 -10.73 -13.38
CA VAL A 66 45.07 -9.35 -13.09
C VAL A 66 44.65 -8.46 -14.25
N GLY A 67 44.21 -7.24 -13.94
CA GLY A 67 44.06 -6.10 -14.86
C GLY A 67 42.60 -5.65 -14.96
N ARG A 68 42.24 -4.38 -14.74
CA ARG A 68 42.92 -3.16 -15.16
C ARG A 68 42.38 -1.96 -14.36
N ARG A 69 43.29 -1.10 -13.91
CA ARG A 69 42.97 0.20 -13.29
C ARG A 69 42.54 1.19 -14.37
N SER A 70 41.48 1.95 -14.12
CA SER A 70 41.26 3.26 -14.74
C SER A 70 40.80 4.24 -13.67
N SER A 71 41.67 5.23 -13.46
CA SER A 71 41.50 6.45 -12.67
C SER A 71 40.35 7.32 -13.19
N GLY A 72 39.47 7.75 -12.29
CA GLY A 72 38.45 8.77 -12.53
C GLY A 72 38.18 9.56 -11.25
N ALA A 73 38.42 10.87 -11.32
CA ALA A 73 38.31 11.95 -10.35
C ALA A 73 37.52 11.72 -9.04
N VAL A 74 38.19 12.01 -7.92
CA VAL A 74 37.59 12.35 -6.62
C VAL A 74 37.02 13.76 -6.73
N THR A 75 35.69 13.89 -6.70
CA THR A 75 35.02 15.16 -6.38
C THR A 75 34.66 15.15 -4.90
N THR A 76 35.30 16.05 -4.15
CA THR A 76 34.97 16.36 -2.76
C THR A 76 33.55 16.93 -2.69
N HIS A 77 32.60 16.18 -2.12
CA HIS A 77 31.33 16.75 -1.65
C HIS A 77 31.56 17.40 -0.29
N ALA A 78 31.20 18.67 -0.20
CA ALA A 78 31.24 19.45 1.03
C ALA A 78 30.31 18.81 2.07
N GLU A 79 30.86 18.47 3.24
CA GLU A 79 30.09 18.09 4.41
C GLU A 79 29.20 19.27 4.83
N ALA A 80 27.90 19.13 4.62
CA ALA A 80 26.92 20.01 5.24
C ALA A 80 26.81 19.62 6.71
N THR A 81 27.54 20.32 7.58
CA THR A 81 27.39 20.21 9.04
C THR A 81 26.02 20.76 9.44
N GLY A 82 25.01 19.88 9.49
CA GLY A 82 23.72 20.19 10.11
C GLY A 82 23.87 20.22 11.63
N THR A 83 23.62 21.37 12.24
CA THR A 83 23.50 21.49 13.70
C THR A 83 22.25 20.75 14.18
N VAL A 84 22.44 19.69 14.97
CA VAL A 84 21.36 18.98 15.67
C VAL A 84 20.86 19.87 16.82
N GLY A 85 19.64 20.38 16.69
CA GLY A 85 18.94 21.03 17.81
C GLY A 85 18.35 19.99 18.74
N THR A 86 18.16 20.35 20.01
CA THR A 86 17.41 19.54 20.98
C THR A 86 16.22 20.34 21.52
N ASP A 87 15.07 19.70 21.73
CA ASP A 87 13.93 20.34 22.39
C ASP A 87 14.19 20.56 23.91
N ALA A 88 13.26 21.22 24.59
CA ALA A 88 13.34 21.47 26.03
C ALA A 88 13.36 20.19 26.90
N ALA A 89 13.13 19.02 26.31
CA ALA A 89 13.20 17.70 26.93
C ALA A 89 14.46 16.91 26.50
N GLY A 90 15.36 17.50 25.73
CA GLY A 90 16.62 16.88 25.30
C GLY A 90 16.49 15.89 24.13
N ARG A 91 15.35 15.86 23.42
CA ARG A 91 15.18 15.01 22.23
C ARG A 91 15.80 15.66 21.00
N PRO A 92 16.52 14.91 20.14
CA PRO A 92 17.06 15.45 18.90
C PRO A 92 15.90 15.91 17.99
N THR A 93 15.93 17.17 17.56
CA THR A 93 14.98 17.72 16.60
C THR A 93 15.61 17.70 15.21
N HIS A 94 15.13 16.78 14.37
CA HIS A 94 15.40 16.86 12.95
C HIS A 94 14.46 17.90 12.34
N SER A 95 15.01 19.04 11.95
CA SER A 95 14.36 19.98 11.04
C SER A 95 14.30 19.34 9.66
N SER A 96 13.34 18.45 9.43
CA SER A 96 12.97 18.00 8.10
C SER A 96 12.17 19.12 7.44
N THR A 97 12.82 19.95 6.63
CA THR A 97 12.12 20.83 5.70
C THR A 97 12.17 20.17 4.34
N GLY A 98 11.21 19.29 4.08
CA GLY A 98 10.83 18.94 2.71
C GLY A 98 10.52 20.19 1.89
N ALA A 99 10.74 20.13 0.58
CA ALA A 99 10.42 21.24 -0.31
C ALA A 99 8.94 21.64 -0.14
N PRO A 100 8.60 22.94 -0.12
CA PRO A 100 7.22 23.39 0.02
C PRO A 100 6.31 22.77 -1.05
N LEU A 101 5.10 22.35 -0.65
CA LEU A 101 4.10 21.85 -1.59
C LEU A 101 3.74 22.94 -2.61
N ASP A 102 3.80 22.61 -3.90
CA ASP A 102 3.52 23.53 -5.00
C ASP A 102 2.10 23.32 -5.52
N TYR A 103 1.16 24.09 -4.97
CA TYR A 103 -0.25 24.04 -5.34
C TYR A 103 -0.57 24.74 -6.67
N SER A 104 0.40 25.42 -7.29
CA SER A 104 0.19 26.13 -8.55
C SER A 104 0.19 25.21 -9.77
N LYS A 105 0.73 23.99 -9.62
CA LYS A 105 0.81 22.99 -10.70
C LYS A 105 -0.36 22.02 -10.65
N SER A 106 -1.11 21.98 -11.74
CA SER A 106 -2.07 20.89 -11.98
C SER A 106 -1.30 19.60 -12.29
N VAL A 107 -1.47 18.60 -11.42
CA VAL A 107 -0.90 17.25 -11.59
C VAL A 107 -2.04 16.28 -11.90
N PRO A 108 -1.99 15.54 -13.04
CA PRO A 108 -3.02 14.57 -13.39
C PRO A 108 -3.22 13.53 -12.28
N VAL A 109 -4.48 13.22 -11.99
CA VAL A 109 -4.85 12.16 -11.05
C VAL A 109 -5.00 10.87 -11.85
N ARG A 110 -4.22 9.86 -11.48
CA ARG A 110 -4.17 8.59 -12.22
C ARG A 110 -4.95 7.51 -11.46
N PRO A 111 -5.85 6.75 -12.10
CA PRO A 111 -6.51 5.63 -11.43
C PRO A 111 -5.48 4.56 -11.03
N ALA A 112 -5.69 3.97 -9.86
CA ALA A 112 -4.86 2.93 -9.29
C ALA A 112 -5.71 1.96 -8.48
N THR A 113 -5.22 0.75 -8.23
CA THR A 113 -5.83 -0.20 -7.30
C THR A 113 -4.86 -0.57 -6.19
N SER A 114 -5.38 -1.02 -5.06
CA SER A 114 -4.58 -1.58 -3.99
C SER A 114 -5.38 -2.64 -3.25
N VAL A 115 -4.76 -3.77 -2.91
CA VAL A 115 -5.45 -4.95 -2.36
C VAL A 115 -4.98 -5.21 -0.94
N ILE A 116 -5.90 -5.01 0.01
CA ILE A 116 -5.73 -5.31 1.43
C ILE A 116 -6.00 -6.79 1.63
N MET A 117 -4.94 -7.60 1.56
CA MET A 117 -5.05 -9.05 1.79
C MET A 117 -4.94 -9.36 3.27
N LEU A 118 -5.95 -10.07 3.79
CA LEU A 118 -6.07 -10.39 5.21
C LEU A 118 -6.05 -11.90 5.44
N ARG A 119 -5.54 -12.27 6.61
CA ARG A 119 -5.68 -13.63 7.15
C ARG A 119 -5.84 -13.59 8.66
N GLU A 120 -6.35 -14.69 9.19
CA GLU A 120 -6.39 -14.92 10.62
C GLU A 120 -5.06 -15.53 11.11
N SER A 121 -4.59 -15.07 12.26
CA SER A 121 -3.39 -15.53 12.92
C SER A 121 -3.70 -15.91 14.35
N ALA A 122 -3.29 -17.12 14.74
CA ALA A 122 -3.52 -17.63 16.10
C ALA A 122 -2.84 -16.76 17.18
N THR A 123 -1.81 -16.00 16.83
CA THR A 123 -1.04 -15.17 17.77
C THR A 123 -1.30 -13.68 17.61
N ALA A 124 -1.51 -13.20 16.38
CA ALA A 124 -1.68 -11.76 16.11
C ALA A 124 -3.15 -11.35 15.88
N GLY A 125 -4.08 -12.31 15.84
CA GLY A 125 -5.48 -12.05 15.51
C GLY A 125 -5.65 -11.76 14.01
N LEU A 126 -5.64 -10.48 13.64
CA LEU A 126 -5.75 -10.05 12.24
C LEU A 126 -4.39 -9.68 11.67
N GLU A 127 -3.95 -10.40 10.64
CA GLU A 127 -2.76 -10.08 9.86
C GLU A 127 -3.11 -9.53 8.49
N VAL A 128 -2.25 -8.66 7.98
CA VAL A 128 -2.35 -8.07 6.65
C VAL A 128 -1.03 -8.26 5.91
N PHE A 129 -1.12 -8.60 4.63
CA PHE A 129 0.05 -8.71 3.77
C PHE A 129 0.48 -7.33 3.31
N VAL A 130 1.74 -6.99 3.58
CA VAL A 130 2.30 -5.67 3.28
C VAL A 130 3.64 -5.77 2.58
N GLN A 131 4.05 -4.66 1.99
CA GLN A 131 5.33 -4.50 1.32
C GLN A 131 6.08 -3.29 1.88
N HIS A 132 7.40 -3.44 2.02
CA HIS A 132 8.29 -2.38 2.46
C HIS A 132 8.94 -1.73 1.24
N ARG A 133 8.42 -0.58 0.77
CA ARG A 133 8.92 0.05 -0.46
C ARG A 133 10.40 0.39 -0.36
N VAL A 134 11.14 0.19 -1.44
CA VAL A 134 12.56 0.56 -1.48
C VAL A 134 12.73 2.07 -1.24
N THR A 135 13.79 2.45 -0.52
CA THR A 135 14.03 3.85 -0.12
C THR A 135 14.43 4.75 -1.28
N THR A 136 14.76 4.18 -2.43
CA THR A 136 15.17 4.90 -3.65
C THR A 136 14.00 5.37 -4.52
N MET A 137 12.75 5.11 -4.10
CA MET A 137 11.58 5.46 -4.89
C MET A 137 11.21 6.93 -4.85
N ASP A 138 10.83 7.47 -6.01
CA ASP A 138 10.34 8.84 -6.16
C ASP A 138 9.06 9.16 -5.36
N PHE A 139 8.32 8.13 -4.95
CA PHE A 139 7.07 8.26 -4.17
C PHE A 139 6.99 7.12 -3.15
N ALA A 140 6.57 7.45 -1.93
CA ALA A 140 6.35 6.47 -0.87
C ALA A 140 7.63 5.66 -0.49
N ALA A 141 8.82 6.27 -0.58
CA ALA A 141 10.08 5.62 -0.20
C ALA A 141 10.09 5.16 1.27
N GLY A 142 10.42 3.88 1.50
CA GLY A 142 10.54 3.31 2.85
C GLY A 142 9.23 3.22 3.64
N VAL A 143 8.07 3.42 2.99
CA VAL A 143 6.77 3.27 3.66
C VAL A 143 6.21 1.87 3.45
N VAL A 144 5.40 1.44 4.40
CA VAL A 144 4.63 0.20 4.28
C VAL A 144 3.39 0.45 3.43
N VAL A 145 3.18 -0.40 2.43
CA VAL A 145 2.05 -0.35 1.50
C VAL A 145 1.42 -1.73 1.35
N PHE A 146 0.19 -1.77 0.85
CA PHE A 146 -0.40 -3.01 0.34
C PHE A 146 -0.03 -3.19 -1.14
N PRO A 147 -0.08 -4.42 -1.66
CA PRO A 147 0.10 -4.66 -3.09
C PRO A 147 -0.85 -3.83 -3.93
N GLY A 148 -0.38 -3.36 -5.08
CA GLY A 148 -1.17 -2.50 -5.94
C GLY A 148 -0.35 -1.50 -6.76
N GLY A 149 -1.01 -0.97 -7.77
CA GLY A 149 -0.38 -0.08 -8.73
C GLY A 149 -1.37 0.66 -9.60
N ARG A 150 -0.84 1.31 -10.63
CA ARG A 150 -1.63 2.14 -11.53
C ARG A 150 -2.45 1.23 -12.45
N VAL A 151 -3.64 1.68 -12.82
CA VAL A 151 -4.34 1.11 -13.98
C VAL A 151 -3.56 1.44 -15.25
N ASP A 152 -3.23 0.40 -16.01
CA ASP A 152 -2.54 0.47 -17.29
C ASP A 152 -3.47 0.11 -18.47
N PRO A 153 -3.14 0.52 -19.71
CA PRO A 153 -3.96 0.19 -20.88
C PRO A 153 -4.13 -1.31 -21.13
N GLU A 154 -3.26 -2.15 -20.57
CA GLU A 154 -3.40 -3.61 -20.64
C GLU A 154 -4.56 -4.12 -19.77
N ASP A 155 -4.87 -3.46 -18.65
CA ASP A 155 -5.98 -3.85 -17.77
C ASP A 155 -7.33 -3.74 -18.48
N VAL A 156 -7.48 -2.81 -19.42
CA VAL A 156 -8.66 -2.68 -20.27
C VAL A 156 -8.84 -3.90 -21.18
N LYS A 157 -7.73 -4.50 -21.64
CA LYS A 157 -7.77 -5.71 -22.47
C LYS A 157 -8.01 -6.96 -21.63
N LEU A 158 -7.38 -7.02 -20.44
CA LEU A 158 -7.59 -8.10 -19.49
C LEU A 158 -9.04 -8.13 -19.00
N ALA A 159 -9.66 -6.95 -18.80
CA ALA A 159 -11.05 -6.78 -18.43
C ALA A 159 -12.02 -7.50 -19.37
N ASP A 160 -11.79 -7.48 -20.68
CA ASP A 160 -12.63 -8.16 -21.67
C ASP A 160 -12.62 -9.69 -21.52
N GLY A 161 -11.53 -10.23 -20.94
CA GLY A 161 -11.35 -11.66 -20.67
C GLY A 161 -11.85 -12.11 -19.30
N LEU A 162 -12.25 -11.19 -18.40
CA LEU A 162 -12.78 -11.54 -17.09
C LEU A 162 -14.20 -12.09 -17.24
N GLY A 163 -14.33 -13.42 -17.16
CA GLY A 163 -15.62 -14.12 -17.11
C GLY A 163 -16.30 -13.94 -15.76
N LEU A 164 -16.80 -12.73 -15.47
CA LEU A 164 -17.49 -12.42 -14.22
C LEU A 164 -18.93 -12.94 -14.25
N GLU A 165 -19.37 -13.53 -13.14
CA GLU A 165 -20.79 -13.78 -12.92
C GLU A 165 -21.58 -12.47 -12.86
N GLU A 166 -22.83 -12.51 -13.34
CA GLU A 166 -23.68 -11.32 -13.45
C GLU A 166 -23.92 -10.64 -12.10
N GLU A 167 -24.16 -11.43 -11.05
CA GLU A 167 -24.36 -10.89 -9.69
C GLU A 167 -23.08 -10.30 -9.10
N LEU A 168 -21.92 -10.89 -9.40
CA LEU A 168 -20.63 -10.32 -8.98
C LEU A 168 -20.44 -8.94 -9.62
N LEU A 169 -20.63 -8.82 -10.93
CA LEU A 169 -20.55 -7.53 -11.62
C LEU A 169 -21.56 -6.52 -11.06
N ALA A 170 -22.81 -6.94 -10.85
CA ALA A 170 -23.86 -6.08 -10.31
C ALA A 170 -23.51 -5.58 -8.90
N SER A 171 -22.95 -6.44 -8.04
CA SER A 171 -22.50 -6.04 -6.69
C SER A 171 -21.36 -5.02 -6.74
N GLN A 172 -20.38 -5.23 -7.63
CA GLN A 172 -19.27 -4.30 -7.84
C GLN A 172 -19.75 -2.94 -8.36
N LEU A 173 -20.64 -2.93 -9.35
CA LEU A 173 -21.28 -1.71 -9.87
C LEU A 173 -22.03 -0.95 -8.76
N ARG A 174 -22.80 -1.67 -7.92
CA ARG A 174 -23.51 -1.06 -6.79
C ARG A 174 -22.55 -0.43 -5.78
N ALA A 175 -21.43 -1.08 -5.49
CA ALA A 175 -20.45 -0.60 -4.52
C ALA A 175 -19.73 0.68 -5.00
N TRP A 176 -19.34 0.72 -6.27
CA TRP A 176 -18.57 1.83 -6.84
C TRP A 176 -19.40 3.00 -7.40
N ARG A 177 -20.74 2.94 -7.30
CA ARG A 177 -21.67 3.88 -7.95
C ARG A 177 -21.50 5.37 -7.56
N GLN A 178 -20.85 5.67 -6.44
CA GLN A 178 -20.58 7.04 -5.96
C GLN A 178 -19.10 7.44 -6.11
N THR A 179 -18.37 6.77 -7.00
CA THR A 179 -16.98 7.06 -7.33
C THR A 179 -16.84 7.35 -8.83
N ASP A 180 -15.63 7.72 -9.25
CA ASP A 180 -15.31 7.94 -10.66
C ASP A 180 -14.96 6.63 -11.42
N ALA A 181 -15.29 5.46 -10.87
CA ALA A 181 -14.96 4.15 -11.43
C ALA A 181 -15.42 3.99 -12.90
N SER A 182 -16.54 4.62 -13.29
CA SER A 182 -17.04 4.59 -14.67
C SER A 182 -16.17 5.32 -15.68
N THR A 183 -15.17 6.08 -15.22
CA THR A 183 -14.21 6.80 -16.09
C THR A 183 -12.89 6.05 -16.25
N VAL A 184 -12.68 4.99 -15.47
CA VAL A 184 -11.47 4.17 -15.50
C VAL A 184 -11.36 3.43 -16.84
N GLY A 185 -10.16 3.40 -17.42
CA GLY A 185 -9.89 2.71 -18.69
C GLY A 185 -10.21 3.51 -19.96
N LEU A 186 -10.74 4.73 -19.84
CA LEU A 186 -11.02 5.61 -20.99
C LEU A 186 -9.77 6.33 -21.55
N GLY A 187 -8.60 6.18 -20.90
CA GLY A 187 -7.33 6.80 -21.26
C GLY A 187 -7.21 8.28 -20.87
N ASP A 188 -6.05 8.91 -21.13
CA ASP A 188 -5.79 10.34 -20.86
C ASP A 188 -6.65 11.29 -21.72
N SER A 189 -7.49 10.75 -22.61
CA SER A 189 -8.40 11.51 -23.47
C SER A 189 -9.70 11.89 -22.77
N LEU A 190 -9.66 12.17 -21.46
CA LEU A 190 -10.75 12.83 -20.76
C LEU A 190 -10.52 14.34 -20.81
N VAL A 191 -10.94 14.93 -21.93
CA VAL A 191 -11.84 16.08 -21.80
C VAL A 191 -12.99 15.52 -20.98
N ALA A 192 -13.25 16.06 -19.77
CA ALA A 192 -14.46 15.73 -19.02
C ALA A 192 -15.61 15.67 -20.03
N PRO A 193 -16.42 14.59 -20.10
CA PRO A 193 -17.35 14.41 -21.19
C PRO A 193 -18.26 15.65 -21.26
N GLU A 194 -17.99 16.57 -22.21
CA GLU A 194 -18.92 17.65 -22.54
C GLU A 194 -20.20 17.05 -23.12
N THR A 195 -20.10 15.81 -23.60
CA THR A 195 -21.19 14.94 -24.01
C THR A 195 -21.33 13.78 -23.03
N GLN A 196 -22.26 13.94 -22.09
CA GLN A 196 -22.87 12.86 -21.32
C GLN A 196 -23.28 11.73 -22.30
N PRO A 197 -23.08 10.44 -21.98
CA PRO A 197 -23.52 9.36 -22.86
C PRO A 197 -24.99 9.55 -23.22
N ASP A 198 -25.29 9.53 -24.53
CA ASP A 198 -26.61 9.90 -25.08
C ASP A 198 -27.74 8.92 -24.68
N SER A 199 -27.42 7.81 -23.97
CA SER A 199 -28.39 6.83 -23.46
C SER A 199 -27.93 6.15 -22.15
N ASP A 200 -28.89 5.72 -21.34
CA ASP A 200 -28.66 4.99 -20.07
C ASP A 200 -27.84 3.71 -20.29
N ASP A 201 -28.13 2.94 -21.36
CA ASP A 201 -27.41 1.71 -21.70
C ASP A 201 -25.91 1.93 -21.96
N ALA A 202 -25.55 3.07 -22.58
CA ALA A 202 -24.16 3.40 -22.86
C ALA A 202 -23.42 3.80 -21.57
N SER A 203 -24.11 4.47 -20.64
CA SER A 203 -23.59 4.78 -19.31
C SER A 203 -23.36 3.52 -18.48
N GLU A 204 -24.26 2.54 -18.55
CA GLU A 204 -24.14 1.28 -17.83
C GLU A 204 -23.00 0.42 -18.38
N ALA A 205 -22.90 0.28 -19.72
CA ALA A 205 -21.79 -0.43 -20.35
C ALA A 205 -20.42 0.19 -20.01
N GLN A 206 -20.33 1.53 -20.00
CA GLN A 206 -19.12 2.24 -19.61
C GLN A 206 -18.76 2.00 -18.14
N ALA A 207 -19.74 2.09 -17.23
CA ALA A 207 -19.54 1.78 -15.82
C ALA A 207 -19.05 0.34 -15.63
N ALA A 208 -19.65 -0.60 -16.36
CA ALA A 208 -19.29 -2.00 -16.30
C ALA A 208 -17.87 -2.27 -16.84
N GLN A 209 -17.40 -1.52 -17.85
CA GLN A 209 -16.02 -1.62 -18.33
C GLN A 209 -15.03 -1.04 -17.33
N GLY A 210 -15.35 0.11 -16.73
CA GLY A 210 -14.51 0.73 -15.70
C GLY A 210 -14.30 -0.19 -14.49
N VAL A 211 -15.38 -0.80 -14.00
CA VAL A 211 -15.32 -1.80 -12.91
C VAL A 211 -14.51 -3.03 -13.29
N ARG A 212 -14.70 -3.59 -14.49
CA ARG A 212 -13.87 -4.72 -14.95
C ARG A 212 -12.40 -4.34 -15.05
N THR A 213 -12.09 -3.13 -15.48
CA THR A 213 -10.72 -2.62 -15.58
C THR A 213 -10.08 -2.51 -14.18
N LEU A 214 -10.82 -2.05 -13.18
CA LEU A 214 -10.35 -2.03 -11.79
C LEU A 214 -10.07 -3.45 -11.27
N LEU A 215 -10.97 -4.41 -11.50
CA LEU A 215 -10.74 -5.80 -11.10
C LEU A 215 -9.52 -6.40 -11.81
N ALA A 216 -9.38 -6.16 -13.11
CA ALA A 216 -8.23 -6.64 -13.89
C ALA A 216 -6.91 -6.09 -13.35
N CYS A 217 -6.86 -4.78 -13.05
CA CYS A 217 -5.69 -4.15 -12.45
C CYS A 217 -5.38 -4.77 -11.07
N ALA A 218 -6.37 -4.90 -10.19
CA ALA A 218 -6.16 -5.50 -8.87
C ALA A 218 -5.63 -6.94 -8.95
N ILE A 219 -6.15 -7.76 -9.86
CA ILE A 219 -5.70 -9.14 -10.07
C ILE A 219 -4.26 -9.16 -10.61
N ARG A 220 -3.96 -8.34 -11.62
CA ARG A 220 -2.63 -8.24 -12.21
C ARG A 220 -1.59 -7.83 -11.17
N GLU A 221 -1.85 -6.77 -10.41
CA GLU A 221 -0.92 -6.27 -9.39
C GLU A 221 -0.66 -7.32 -8.31
N VAL A 222 -1.69 -8.02 -7.83
CA VAL A 222 -1.51 -9.12 -6.88
C VAL A 222 -0.68 -10.25 -7.50
N GLU A 223 -0.94 -10.64 -8.74
CA GLU A 223 -0.19 -11.69 -9.43
C GLU A 223 1.28 -11.30 -9.63
N GLU A 224 1.56 -10.10 -10.13
CA GLU A 224 2.91 -9.59 -10.41
C GLU A 224 3.74 -9.42 -9.14
N GLU A 225 3.13 -8.98 -8.04
CA GLU A 225 3.87 -8.66 -6.82
C GLU A 225 3.95 -9.81 -5.83
N THR A 226 2.99 -10.75 -5.88
CA THR A 226 2.89 -11.86 -4.92
C THR A 226 3.06 -13.26 -5.53
N GLY A 227 2.94 -13.37 -6.85
CA GLY A 227 2.83 -14.64 -7.58
C GLY A 227 1.46 -15.31 -7.50
N GLN A 228 0.51 -14.75 -6.74
CA GLN A 228 -0.80 -15.34 -6.55
C GLN A 228 -1.81 -14.75 -7.52
N ARG A 229 -2.48 -15.62 -8.28
CA ARG A 229 -3.66 -15.22 -9.04
C ARG A 229 -4.89 -15.32 -8.14
N ILE A 230 -5.61 -14.21 -7.98
CA ILE A 230 -6.80 -14.14 -7.12
C ILE A 230 -8.09 -14.28 -7.93
N ASP A 231 -9.07 -15.00 -7.38
CA ASP A 231 -10.44 -15.03 -7.93
C ASP A 231 -11.09 -13.64 -7.76
N PRO A 232 -11.65 -13.03 -8.84
CA PRO A 232 -12.40 -11.79 -8.74
C PRO A 232 -13.49 -11.77 -7.64
N ALA A 233 -14.08 -12.92 -7.32
CA ALA A 233 -15.10 -13.04 -6.28
C ALA A 233 -14.58 -12.78 -4.85
N LEU A 234 -13.25 -12.88 -4.64
CA LEU A 234 -12.60 -12.58 -3.36
C LEU A 234 -12.28 -11.09 -3.18
N LEU A 235 -12.45 -10.27 -4.22
CA LEU A 235 -12.12 -8.84 -4.20
C LEU A 235 -13.34 -8.00 -3.79
N HIS A 236 -13.44 -7.68 -2.51
CA HIS A 236 -14.50 -6.82 -1.97
C HIS A 236 -14.12 -5.34 -2.09
N PRO A 237 -14.95 -4.49 -2.71
CA PRO A 237 -14.78 -3.03 -2.66
C PRO A 237 -14.68 -2.51 -1.23
N TRP A 238 -13.64 -1.72 -0.93
CA TRP A 238 -13.40 -1.25 0.44
C TRP A 238 -13.36 0.28 0.57
N ALA A 239 -12.52 0.96 -0.22
CA ALA A 239 -12.40 2.41 -0.11
C ALA A 239 -11.98 3.05 -1.44
N ASN A 240 -12.26 4.34 -1.61
CA ASN A 240 -11.70 5.12 -2.72
C ASN A 240 -11.07 6.40 -2.20
N LEU A 241 -9.74 6.51 -2.33
CA LEU A 241 -8.95 7.59 -1.74
C LEU A 241 -8.14 8.32 -2.82
N VAL A 242 -8.35 9.62 -2.94
CA VAL A 242 -7.63 10.47 -3.91
C VAL A 242 -6.48 11.18 -3.23
N THR A 243 -5.28 11.13 -3.83
CA THR A 243 -4.10 11.85 -3.34
C THR A 243 -4.39 13.36 -3.31
N PRO A 244 -4.06 14.08 -2.22
CA PRO A 244 -4.29 15.52 -2.12
C PRO A 244 -3.58 16.32 -3.24
N PRO A 245 -4.06 17.53 -3.58
CA PRO A 245 -3.34 18.45 -4.47
C PRO A 245 -1.98 18.88 -3.91
N GLY A 246 -1.09 19.40 -4.76
CA GLY A 246 0.26 19.86 -4.38
C GLY A 246 1.34 18.76 -4.33
N ARG A 247 0.95 17.49 -4.51
CA ARG A 247 1.88 16.36 -4.65
C ARG A 247 2.34 16.21 -6.10
N THR A 248 3.60 15.83 -6.32
CA THR A 248 4.20 15.65 -7.65
C THR A 248 3.68 14.45 -8.42
N LYS A 249 3.12 13.45 -7.71
CA LYS A 249 2.38 12.31 -8.24
C LYS A 249 1.05 12.22 -7.48
N ARG A 250 -0.05 11.97 -8.21
CA ARG A 250 -1.39 11.86 -7.63
C ARG A 250 -2.13 10.67 -8.21
N PHE A 251 -2.78 9.93 -7.31
CA PHE A 251 -3.56 8.75 -7.64
C PHE A 251 -4.99 8.87 -7.13
N ASP A 252 -5.93 8.29 -7.87
CA ASP A 252 -7.27 7.94 -7.43
C ASP A 252 -7.28 6.43 -7.18
N THR A 253 -7.09 6.03 -5.92
CA THR A 253 -6.83 4.64 -5.56
C THR A 253 -8.09 3.95 -5.10
N TYR A 254 -8.47 2.87 -5.78
CA TYR A 254 -9.58 1.99 -5.46
C TYR A 254 -9.06 0.79 -4.65
N PHE A 255 -9.38 0.77 -3.37
CA PHE A 255 -8.96 -0.28 -2.46
C PHE A 255 -9.94 -1.44 -2.49
N PHE A 256 -9.42 -2.64 -2.72
CA PHE A 256 -10.13 -3.89 -2.52
C PHE A 256 -9.64 -4.56 -1.23
N LEU A 257 -10.52 -5.29 -0.57
CA LEU A 257 -10.21 -6.19 0.52
C LEU A 257 -10.34 -7.62 0.03
N ALA A 258 -9.39 -8.46 0.38
CA ALA A 258 -9.41 -9.87 0.05
C ALA A 258 -9.01 -10.73 1.25
N ALA A 259 -9.71 -11.84 1.45
CA ALA A 259 -9.30 -12.88 2.37
C ALA A 259 -9.76 -14.23 1.85
N GLY A 260 -9.03 -15.28 2.18
CA GLY A 260 -9.40 -16.64 1.82
C GLY A 260 -8.26 -17.61 2.05
N GLU A 261 -8.59 -18.89 2.14
CA GLU A 261 -7.62 -19.98 2.24
C GLU A 261 -6.72 -20.10 1.00
N GLU A 262 -7.02 -19.34 -0.05
CA GLU A 262 -6.25 -19.30 -1.29
C GLU A 262 -5.08 -18.30 -1.22
N LEU A 263 -5.04 -17.44 -0.19
CA LEU A 263 -4.01 -16.43 0.03
C LEU A 263 -2.92 -16.90 1.01
N VAL A 264 -2.43 -18.14 0.85
CA VAL A 264 -1.57 -18.79 1.87
C VAL A 264 -0.08 -18.67 1.56
N GLU A 265 0.34 -18.79 0.30
CA GLU A 265 1.76 -18.78 -0.09
C GLU A 265 2.12 -17.54 -0.93
N LEU A 266 1.80 -16.35 -0.41
CA LEU A 266 2.22 -15.10 -1.04
C LEU A 266 3.75 -14.97 -0.97
N THR A 267 4.38 -14.73 -2.12
CA THR A 267 5.84 -14.60 -2.24
C THR A 267 6.21 -13.19 -2.67
N HIS A 268 7.27 -12.61 -2.13
CA HIS A 268 7.75 -11.32 -2.61
C HIS A 268 8.33 -11.45 -4.04
N GLN A 269 7.66 -10.87 -5.05
CA GLN A 269 8.08 -10.97 -6.47
C GLN A 269 8.39 -9.62 -7.12
N THR A 270 8.38 -8.52 -6.36
CA THR A 270 8.56 -7.17 -6.90
C THR A 270 9.91 -6.56 -6.56
N THR A 271 10.52 -5.82 -7.50
CA THR A 271 11.70 -5.00 -7.21
C THR A 271 11.33 -3.66 -6.57
N GLU A 272 10.03 -3.36 -6.45
CA GLU A 272 9.50 -2.13 -5.87
C GLU A 272 9.60 -2.06 -4.34
N ALA A 273 9.76 -3.22 -3.70
CA ALA A 273 9.90 -3.37 -2.27
C ALA A 273 11.17 -4.13 -1.91
N THR A 274 11.69 -3.90 -0.70
CA THR A 274 12.83 -4.66 -0.15
C THR A 274 12.39 -6.00 0.43
N ASN A 275 11.13 -6.08 0.90
CA ASN A 275 10.51 -7.28 1.44
C ASN A 275 8.99 -7.19 1.34
N SER A 276 8.32 -8.34 1.41
CA SER A 276 6.89 -8.46 1.65
C SER A 276 6.63 -9.51 2.74
N GLU A 277 5.71 -9.22 3.64
CA GLU A 277 5.45 -10.07 4.80
C GLU A 277 4.04 -9.88 5.34
N TRP A 278 3.60 -10.87 6.13
CA TRP A 278 2.39 -10.79 6.92
C TRP A 278 2.69 -10.16 8.27
N LEU A 279 2.03 -9.05 8.58
CA LEU A 279 2.17 -8.37 9.88
C LEU A 279 0.83 -8.21 10.55
N GLY A 280 0.84 -8.25 11.90
CA GLY A 280 -0.36 -7.97 12.69
C GLY A 280 -0.81 -6.52 12.50
N VAL A 281 -2.12 -6.29 12.37
CA VAL A 281 -2.66 -4.92 12.26
C VAL A 281 -2.28 -4.09 13.49
N ASP A 282 -2.40 -4.65 14.69
CA ASP A 282 -2.00 -3.99 15.95
C ASP A 282 -0.49 -3.69 16.00
N GLU A 283 0.33 -4.60 15.45
CA GLU A 283 1.78 -4.43 15.39
C GLU A 283 2.17 -3.27 14.48
N LEU A 284 1.52 -3.15 13.31
CA LEU A 284 1.74 -2.07 12.37
C LEU A 284 1.37 -0.71 12.97
N LEU A 285 0.21 -0.61 13.62
CA LEU A 285 -0.26 0.62 14.25
C LEU A 285 0.62 1.04 15.43
N THR A 286 0.99 0.08 16.28
CA THR A 286 1.92 0.33 17.40
C THR A 286 3.30 0.74 16.87
N GLY A 287 3.78 0.04 15.84
CA GLY A 287 5.07 0.31 15.22
C GLY A 287 5.13 1.65 14.50
N GLU A 288 4.02 2.15 13.97
CA GLU A 288 3.94 3.52 13.44
C GLU A 288 4.09 4.55 14.55
N THR A 289 3.36 4.37 15.67
CA THR A 289 3.44 5.27 16.83
C THR A 289 4.85 5.28 17.44
N GLU A 290 5.54 4.14 17.39
CA GLU A 290 6.93 3.96 17.87
C GLU A 290 7.99 4.38 16.83
N GLY A 291 7.60 4.70 15.60
CA GLY A 291 8.51 5.06 14.50
C GLY A 291 9.26 3.87 13.86
N ARG A 292 8.88 2.63 14.16
CA ARG A 292 9.38 1.41 13.48
C ARG A 292 8.88 1.29 12.05
N TYR A 293 7.62 1.67 11.81
CA TYR A 293 7.01 1.67 10.48
C TYR A 293 6.65 3.09 10.06
N ARG A 294 6.81 3.40 8.79
CA ARG A 294 6.28 4.64 8.21
C ARG A 294 5.03 4.28 7.42
N LEU A 295 3.88 4.81 7.82
CA LEU A 295 2.61 4.61 7.14
C LEU A 295 2.15 5.89 6.47
N MET A 296 1.62 5.77 5.25
CA MET A 296 0.87 6.87 4.66
C MET A 296 -0.52 6.94 5.31
N ARG A 297 -1.14 8.13 5.32
CA ARG A 297 -2.48 8.34 5.90
C ARG A 297 -3.54 7.38 5.39
N PRO A 298 -3.64 7.07 4.07
CA PRO A 298 -4.51 6.01 3.58
C PRO A 298 -4.32 4.69 4.33
N THR A 299 -3.08 4.20 4.38
CA THR A 299 -2.72 2.96 5.06
C THR A 299 -3.07 3.01 6.55
N LEU A 300 -2.71 4.09 7.25
CA LEU A 300 -3.01 4.27 8.68
C LEU A 300 -4.52 4.26 8.96
N ALA A 301 -5.30 4.98 8.16
CA ALA A 301 -6.75 5.06 8.33
C ALA A 301 -7.42 3.70 8.08
N LEU A 302 -6.99 2.98 7.04
CA LEU A 302 -7.48 1.64 6.72
C LEU A 302 -7.12 0.62 7.82
N LEU A 303 -5.88 0.64 8.32
CA LEU A 303 -5.47 -0.25 9.41
C LEU A 303 -6.21 0.05 10.72
N THR A 304 -6.45 1.33 11.02
CA THR A 304 -7.24 1.73 12.20
C THR A 304 -8.69 1.24 12.08
N GLU A 305 -9.26 1.27 10.87
CA GLU A 305 -10.60 0.72 10.61
C GLU A 305 -10.66 -0.77 10.89
N LEU A 306 -9.70 -1.52 10.33
CA LEU A 306 -9.60 -2.96 10.49
C LEU A 306 -9.40 -3.35 11.96
N GLN A 307 -8.57 -2.61 12.70
CA GLN A 307 -8.38 -2.79 14.14
C GLN A 307 -9.72 -2.67 14.89
N SER A 308 -10.58 -1.73 14.51
CA SER A 308 -11.88 -1.51 15.16
C SER A 308 -12.89 -2.66 14.95
N MET A 309 -12.70 -3.46 13.89
CA MET A 309 -13.54 -4.63 13.58
C MET A 309 -13.13 -5.89 14.35
N ALA A 310 -11.93 -5.88 14.96
CA ALA A 310 -11.40 -6.90 15.88
C ALA A 310 -11.17 -8.32 15.34
N SER A 311 -11.80 -8.76 14.25
CA SER A 311 -11.65 -10.12 13.71
C SER A 311 -11.86 -10.20 12.20
N LEU A 312 -11.27 -11.22 11.57
CA LEU A 312 -11.47 -11.49 10.14
C LEU A 312 -12.94 -11.78 9.81
N GLU A 313 -13.64 -12.52 10.66
CA GLU A 313 -15.07 -12.81 10.49
C GLU A 313 -15.92 -11.53 10.45
N ALA A 314 -15.67 -10.59 11.35
CA ALA A 314 -16.38 -9.31 11.37
C ALA A 314 -16.10 -8.48 10.11
N VAL A 315 -14.84 -8.45 9.67
CA VAL A 315 -14.43 -7.76 8.43
C VAL A 315 -15.14 -8.36 7.22
N LEU A 316 -15.14 -9.69 7.07
CA LEU A 316 -15.78 -10.37 5.94
C LEU A 316 -17.30 -10.27 5.97
N THR A 317 -17.91 -10.32 7.16
CA THR A 317 -19.35 -10.09 7.31
C THR A 317 -19.72 -8.69 6.83
N HIS A 318 -18.94 -7.68 7.24
CA HIS A 318 -19.14 -6.30 6.81
C HIS A 318 -18.90 -6.11 5.30
N ALA A 319 -17.89 -6.79 4.74
CA ALA A 319 -17.62 -6.75 3.30
C ALA A 319 -18.76 -7.36 2.46
N ALA A 320 -19.37 -8.45 2.97
CA ALA A 320 -20.41 -9.19 2.27
C ALA A 320 -21.82 -8.60 2.41
N ASP A 321 -22.10 -7.82 3.46
CA ASP A 321 -23.45 -7.30 3.72
C ASP A 321 -23.91 -6.21 2.73
N GLY A 322 -22.98 -5.63 1.96
CA GLY A 322 -23.25 -4.62 0.94
C GLY A 322 -23.77 -3.28 1.49
N SER A 323 -23.72 -3.08 2.80
CA SER A 323 -24.17 -1.87 3.50
C SER A 323 -23.15 -0.74 3.43
N ARG A 324 -21.86 -1.06 3.18
CA ARG A 324 -20.81 -0.07 2.99
C ARG A 324 -21.14 0.81 1.79
N THR A 325 -21.14 2.12 2.05
CA THR A 325 -21.26 3.16 1.03
C THR A 325 -19.86 3.69 0.73
N ILE A 326 -19.40 3.60 -0.52
CA ILE A 326 -18.04 4.02 -0.90
C ILE A 326 -18.13 5.28 -1.76
N GLU A 327 -17.63 6.37 -1.20
CA GLU A 327 -17.49 7.65 -1.90
C GLU A 327 -16.01 7.98 -2.10
N SER A 328 -15.70 8.76 -3.14
CA SER A 328 -14.34 9.27 -3.35
C SER A 328 -13.95 10.25 -2.24
N ILE A 329 -13.04 9.83 -1.36
CA ILE A 329 -12.49 10.73 -0.33
C ILE A 329 -11.40 11.58 -0.98
N ARG A 330 -11.67 12.89 -1.07
CA ARG A 330 -10.78 13.88 -1.69
C ARG A 330 -10.31 14.88 -0.64
N PRO A 331 -9.12 14.69 -0.06
CA PRO A 331 -8.58 15.64 0.91
C PRO A 331 -8.41 17.02 0.29
N VAL A 332 -9.03 18.00 0.93
CA VAL A 332 -8.89 19.42 0.61
C VAL A 332 -7.77 20.04 1.42
N ILE A 333 -7.17 21.10 0.90
CA ILE A 333 -6.18 21.91 1.61
C ILE A 333 -6.94 22.78 2.63
N PRO A 334 -6.58 22.80 3.91
CA PRO A 334 -7.08 23.83 4.82
C PRO A 334 -6.61 25.22 4.34
N GLY A 335 -7.55 26.10 3.96
CA GLY A 335 -7.28 27.54 3.75
C GLY A 335 -7.06 28.01 2.30
N ILE A 336 -7.35 27.19 1.29
CA ILE A 336 -7.46 27.66 -0.11
C ILE A 336 -8.91 27.41 -0.55
N HIS A 337 -9.72 28.47 -0.53
CA HIS A 337 -11.08 28.52 -1.07
C HIS A 337 -11.06 28.85 -2.56
#